data_AF-A0A7J4RVQ6-F1
#
_entry.id   AF-A0A7J4RVQ6-F1
#
_cell.length_a   1.000
_cell.length_b   1.000
_cell.length_c   1.000
_cell.angle_alpha   90.00
_cell.angle_beta   90.00
_cell.angle_gamma   90.00
#
_symmetry.space_group_name_H-M   'P 1'
#
loop_
_entity.id
_entity.type
_entity.pdbx_description
1 polymer ?
#
loop_
_entity_poly.entity_id
_entity_poly.type
_entity_poly.pdbx_seq_one_letter_code
_entity_poly.pdbx_strand_id
1 'polypeptide(L)'
;MVGLRLSRRARKFLKRIQRAPGKYELQETASTIQAELDKRLISYDEALTLGNIIQHRADQFVDDDTIVYAISDRDAYRRTLELYLRDALLSKTEQLLLWEERRRLGISDRDHERLLEQLLAQWKKQGKRVNIDSFEAPSDGGGVSA
;
A
#
# COMPACT_ATOMS: atom_id res chain seq x y z
N MET A 1 20.55 -1.83 -9.42
CA MET A 1 19.52 -2.62 -8.70
C MET A 1 19.90 -4.09 -8.84
N VAL A 2 20.46 -4.71 -7.79
CA VAL A 2 20.74 -6.15 -7.80
C VAL A 2 19.39 -6.85 -7.85
N GLY A 3 19.08 -7.53 -8.96
CA GLY A 3 17.81 -8.25 -9.09
C GLY A 3 17.73 -9.32 -8.01
N LEU A 4 16.87 -9.09 -7.00
CA LEU A 4 16.56 -10.07 -5.96
C LEU A 4 16.15 -11.38 -6.64
N ARG A 5 17.02 -12.39 -6.58
CA ARG A 5 16.74 -13.71 -7.13
C ARG A 5 15.74 -14.40 -6.20
N LEU A 6 14.47 -14.37 -6.59
CA LEU A 6 13.41 -15.10 -5.90
C LEU A 6 13.75 -16.60 -5.79
N SER A 7 13.57 -17.15 -4.59
CA SER A 7 13.65 -18.57 -4.32
C SER A 7 12.65 -19.37 -5.17
N ARG A 8 12.84 -20.69 -5.24
CA ARG A 8 11.88 -21.57 -5.93
C ARG A 8 10.47 -21.46 -5.31
N ARG A 9 10.39 -21.21 -4.00
CA ARG A 9 9.11 -21.06 -3.27
C ARG A 9 8.44 -19.74 -3.64
N ALA A 10 9.16 -18.62 -3.55
CA ALA A 10 8.67 -17.30 -3.94
C ALA A 10 8.22 -17.24 -5.41
N ARG A 11 8.94 -17.91 -6.33
CA ARG A 11 8.52 -18.01 -7.74
C ARG A 11 7.19 -18.72 -7.96
N LYS A 12 6.78 -19.64 -7.08
CA LYS A 12 5.43 -20.26 -7.16
C LYS A 12 4.36 -19.21 -6.86
N PHE A 13 4.57 -18.37 -5.85
CA PHE A 13 3.66 -17.26 -5.55
C PHE A 13 3.60 -16.26 -6.69
N LEU A 14 4.74 -15.87 -7.27
CA LEU A 14 4.76 -14.98 -8.44
C LEU A 14 3.86 -15.49 -9.57
N LYS A 15 3.94 -16.79 -9.90
CA LYS A 15 3.08 -17.40 -10.92
C LYS A 15 1.59 -17.40 -10.53
N ARG A 16 1.26 -17.58 -9.25
CA ARG A 16 -0.12 -17.48 -8.75
C ARG A 16 -0.66 -16.06 -8.90
N ILE A 17 0.13 -15.06 -8.48
CA ILE A 17 -0.23 -13.64 -8.57
C ILE A 17 -0.52 -13.23 -10.02
N GLN A 18 0.36 -13.60 -10.96
CA GLN A 18 0.20 -13.30 -12.39
C GLN A 18 -1.07 -13.91 -13.00
N ARG A 19 -1.56 -15.03 -12.45
CA ARG A 19 -2.73 -15.76 -12.96
C ARG A 19 -4.00 -15.52 -12.14
N ALA A 20 -3.93 -14.71 -11.09
CA ALA A 20 -5.09 -14.43 -10.24
C ALA A 20 -6.21 -13.79 -11.08
N PRO A 21 -7.46 -14.31 -11.00
CA PRO A 21 -8.59 -13.80 -11.77
C PRO A 21 -9.22 -12.56 -11.12
N GLY A 22 -8.99 -12.30 -9.82
CA GLY A 22 -9.49 -11.12 -9.13
C GLY A 22 -8.73 -10.81 -7.84
N LYS A 23 -9.22 -9.80 -7.11
CA LYS A 23 -8.61 -9.33 -5.85
C LYS A 23 -8.75 -10.34 -4.71
N TYR A 24 -9.78 -11.18 -4.73
CA TYR A 24 -9.96 -12.23 -3.72
C TYR A 24 -8.80 -13.25 -3.73
N GLU A 25 -8.43 -13.78 -4.90
CA GLU A 25 -7.32 -14.74 -5.03
C GLU A 25 -5.96 -14.09 -4.77
N LEU A 26 -5.84 -12.79 -5.06
CA LEU A 26 -4.68 -12.00 -4.65
C LEU A 26 -4.58 -11.91 -3.12
N GLN A 27 -5.69 -11.66 -2.42
CA GLN A 27 -5.73 -11.62 -0.96
C GLN A 27 -5.41 -12.99 -0.34
N GLU A 28 -5.92 -14.08 -0.90
CA GLU A 28 -5.58 -15.44 -0.46
C GLU A 28 -4.07 -15.72 -0.64
N THR A 29 -3.51 -15.29 -1.77
CA THR A 29 -2.08 -15.44 -2.04
C THR A 29 -1.25 -14.59 -1.09
N ALA A 30 -1.64 -13.35 -0.81
CA ALA A 30 -1.00 -12.47 0.16
C ALA A 30 -1.00 -13.08 1.57
N SER A 31 -2.14 -13.62 2.00
CA SER A 31 -2.31 -14.28 3.30
C SER A 31 -1.41 -15.52 3.42
N THR A 32 -1.27 -16.28 2.33
CA THR A 32 -0.34 -17.41 2.28
C THR A 32 1.11 -16.95 2.41
N ILE A 33 1.50 -15.88 1.69
CA ILE A 33 2.85 -15.31 1.77
C ILE A 33 3.17 -14.87 3.21
N GLN A 34 2.23 -14.21 3.90
CA GLN A 34 2.39 -13.83 5.31
C GLN A 34 2.67 -15.07 6.18
N ALA A 35 1.84 -16.11 6.08
CA ALA A 35 2.01 -17.33 6.87
C ALA A 35 3.36 -18.04 6.58
N GLU A 36 3.87 -17.93 5.36
CA GLU A 36 5.17 -18.48 4.96
C GLU A 36 6.34 -17.66 5.49
N LEU A 37 6.20 -16.33 5.51
CA LEU A 37 7.15 -15.42 6.16
C LEU A 37 7.22 -15.68 7.67
N ASP A 38 6.06 -15.83 8.33
CA ASP A 38 5.98 -16.09 9.77
C ASP A 38 6.67 -17.41 10.16
N LYS A 39 6.57 -18.42 9.27
CA LYS A 39 7.29 -19.69 9.38
C LYS A 39 8.76 -19.62 8.94
N ARG A 40 9.25 -18.44 8.53
CA ARG A 40 10.60 -18.19 8.02
C ARG A 40 10.96 -19.03 6.79
N LEU A 41 9.97 -19.35 5.96
CA LEU A 41 10.12 -20.16 4.75
C LEU A 41 10.40 -19.32 3.49
N ILE A 42 10.17 -18.01 3.58
CA ILE A 42 10.58 -16.98 2.62
C ILE A 42 11.15 -15.79 3.40
N SER A 43 12.00 -14.98 2.77
CA SER A 43 12.55 -13.79 3.42
C SER A 43 11.55 -12.62 3.42
N TYR A 44 11.81 -11.62 4.27
CA TYR A 44 11.04 -10.38 4.24
C TYR A 44 11.15 -9.68 2.89
N ASP A 45 12.34 -9.59 2.29
CA ASP A 45 12.54 -8.95 0.98
C ASP A 45 11.77 -9.66 -0.13
N GLU A 46 11.69 -10.99 -0.10
CA GLU A 46 10.86 -11.77 -1.02
C GLU A 46 9.37 -11.48 -0.81
N ALA A 47 8.92 -11.44 0.44
CA ALA A 47 7.53 -11.13 0.77
C ALA A 47 7.16 -9.70 0.34
N LEU A 48 8.03 -8.72 0.59
CA LEU A 48 7.89 -7.32 0.17
C LEU A 48 7.83 -7.21 -1.36
N THR A 49 8.75 -7.89 -2.06
CA THR A 49 8.76 -7.91 -3.53
C THR A 49 7.46 -8.51 -4.07
N LEU A 50 7.01 -9.65 -3.54
CA LEU A 50 5.78 -10.30 -3.98
C LEU A 50 4.55 -9.46 -3.65
N GLY A 51 4.49 -8.81 -2.48
CA GLY A 51 3.38 -7.96 -2.09
C GLY A 51 3.28 -6.70 -2.95
N ASN A 52 4.40 -6.08 -3.32
CA ASN A 52 4.41 -4.97 -4.29
C ASN A 52 3.85 -5.42 -5.66
N ILE A 53 4.18 -6.64 -6.11
CA ILE A 53 3.62 -7.20 -7.35
C ILE A 53 2.11 -7.48 -7.19
N ILE A 54 1.66 -7.94 -6.02
CA ILE A 54 0.23 -8.11 -5.71
C ILE A 54 -0.50 -6.78 -5.84
N GLN A 55 0.04 -5.71 -5.25
CA GLN A 55 -0.57 -4.37 -5.33
C GLN A 55 -0.71 -3.90 -6.78
N HIS A 56 0.36 -4.01 -7.57
CA HIS A 56 0.32 -3.65 -8.98
C HIS A 56 -0.69 -4.50 -9.78
N ARG A 57 -0.82 -5.80 -9.48
CA ARG A 57 -1.83 -6.65 -10.11
C ARG A 57 -3.24 -6.30 -9.65
N ALA A 58 -3.43 -5.96 -8.38
CA ALA A 58 -4.71 -5.53 -7.82
C ALA A 58 -5.24 -4.26 -8.52
N ASP A 59 -4.35 -3.34 -8.88
CA ASP A 59 -4.69 -2.09 -9.58
C ASP A 59 -5.29 -2.30 -10.97
N GLN A 60 -5.12 -3.49 -11.55
CA GLN A 60 -5.69 -3.83 -12.85
C GLN A 60 -7.17 -4.23 -12.76
N PHE A 61 -7.69 -4.49 -11.55
CA PHE A 61 -9.09 -4.80 -11.29
C PHE A 61 -9.82 -3.52 -10.84
N VAL A 62 -10.20 -2.69 -11.81
CA VAL A 62 -10.75 -1.34 -11.59
C VAL A 62 -12.18 -1.36 -11.03
N ASP A 63 -12.95 -2.42 -11.30
CA ASP A 63 -14.35 -2.54 -10.88
C ASP A 63 -14.55 -2.98 -9.42
N ASP A 64 -13.46 -3.25 -8.70
CA ASP A 64 -13.48 -3.76 -7.33
C ASP A 64 -12.74 -2.79 -6.41
N ASP A 65 -13.44 -2.09 -5.52
CA ASP A 65 -12.84 -1.15 -4.56
C ASP A 65 -12.19 -1.82 -3.33
N THR A 66 -12.13 -3.16 -3.31
CA THR A 66 -11.53 -3.89 -2.19
C THR A 66 -10.03 -3.61 -2.09
N ILE A 67 -9.58 -3.34 -0.86
CA ILE A 67 -8.17 -3.23 -0.52
C ILE A 67 -7.58 -4.63 -0.38
N VAL A 68 -6.48 -4.89 -1.10
CA VAL A 68 -5.69 -6.12 -0.90
C VAL A 68 -4.58 -5.83 0.11
N TYR A 69 -4.60 -6.55 1.23
CA TYR A 69 -3.64 -6.48 2.32
C TYR A 69 -2.48 -7.43 2.04
N ALA A 70 -1.38 -6.89 1.52
CA ALA A 70 -0.16 -7.63 1.21
C ALA A 70 1.06 -6.88 1.76
N ILE A 71 2.07 -7.59 2.26
CA ILE A 71 3.33 -7.00 2.74
C ILE A 71 3.98 -6.21 1.60
N SER A 72 3.83 -4.89 1.60
CA SER A 72 4.18 -4.00 0.49
C SER A 72 4.48 -2.60 1.01
N ASP A 73 5.14 -1.78 0.19
CA ASP A 73 5.35 -0.36 0.51
C ASP A 73 4.02 0.37 0.66
N ARG A 74 3.04 0.02 -0.18
CA ARG A 74 1.66 0.53 -0.07
C ARG A 74 0.98 0.11 1.23
N ASP A 75 1.23 -1.10 1.72
CA ASP A 75 0.68 -1.57 2.99
C ASP A 75 1.36 -0.92 4.20
N ALA A 76 2.67 -0.67 4.14
CA ALA A 76 3.36 0.14 5.14
C ALA A 76 2.76 1.55 5.20
N TYR A 77 2.56 2.18 4.03
CA TYR A 77 1.93 3.49 3.93
C TYR A 77 0.48 3.50 4.44
N ARG A 78 -0.32 2.49 4.08
CA ARG A 78 -1.70 2.29 4.55
C ARG A 78 -1.77 2.24 6.07
N ARG A 79 -0.89 1.48 6.72
CA ARG A 79 -0.84 1.39 8.19
C ARG A 79 -0.57 2.75 8.82
N THR A 80 0.38 3.52 8.26
CA THR A 80 0.65 4.89 8.71
C THR A 80 -0.58 5.78 8.54
N LEU A 81 -1.26 5.70 7.40
CA LEU A 81 -2.47 6.47 7.14
C LEU A 81 -3.61 6.10 8.10
N GLU A 82 -3.82 4.80 8.35
CA GLU A 82 -4.81 4.31 9.32
C GLU A 82 -4.53 4.74 10.76
N LEU A 83 -3.25 4.85 11.14
CA LEU A 83 -2.85 5.36 12.44
C LEU A 83 -3.28 6.82 12.60
N TYR A 84 -2.98 7.69 11.63
CA TYR A 84 -3.40 9.09 11.70
C TYR A 84 -4.93 9.25 11.64
N LEU A 85 -5.60 8.45 10.80
CA LEU A 85 -7.05 8.47 10.75
C LEU A 85 -7.67 8.14 12.13
N ARG A 86 -7.02 7.30 12.97
CA ARG A 86 -7.58 6.80 14.26
C ARG A 86 -7.87 7.90 15.25
N ASP A 87 -7.09 8.96 15.20
CA ASP A 87 -7.26 10.12 16.05
C ASP A 87 -8.32 11.09 15.48
N ALA A 88 -8.99 10.69 14.40
CA ALA A 88 -10.07 11.38 13.71
C ALA A 88 -9.71 12.80 13.23
N LEU A 89 -8.42 13.08 13.16
CA LEU A 89 -7.86 14.36 12.73
C LEU A 89 -6.69 14.10 11.79
N LEU A 90 -6.74 14.74 10.63
CA LEU A 90 -5.60 14.91 9.73
C LEU A 90 -5.24 16.39 9.74
N SER A 91 -4.48 16.78 10.74
CA SER A 91 -3.91 18.12 10.86
C SER A 91 -2.88 18.37 9.75
N LYS A 92 -2.51 19.64 9.55
CA LYS A 92 -1.43 20.00 8.61
C LYS A 92 -0.11 19.26 8.88
N THR A 93 0.19 19.00 10.15
CA THR A 93 1.42 18.29 10.54
C THR A 93 1.37 16.82 10.11
N GLU A 94 0.26 16.13 10.35
CA GLU A 94 0.10 14.73 9.95
C GLU A 94 0.06 14.58 8.43
N GLN A 95 -0.56 15.54 7.73
CA GLN A 95 -0.55 15.59 6.28
C GLN A 95 0.85 15.81 5.69
N LEU A 96 1.69 16.65 6.33
CA LEU A 96 3.08 16.82 5.94
C LEU A 96 3.91 15.54 6.16
N LEU A 97 3.75 14.88 7.31
CA LEU A 97 4.42 13.61 7.60
C LEU A 97 4.01 12.51 6.62
N LEU A 98 2.72 12.44 6.28
CA LEU A 98 2.21 11.53 5.25
C LEU A 98 2.76 11.84 3.86
N TRP A 99 2.94 13.12 3.52
CA TRP A 99 3.53 13.53 2.26
C TRP A 99 5.01 13.11 2.16
N GLU A 100 5.79 13.27 3.23
CA GLU A 100 7.19 12.80 3.28
C GLU A 100 7.30 11.28 3.19
N GLU A 101 6.48 10.56 3.96
CA GLU A 101 6.46 9.09 3.97
C GLU A 101 6.05 8.53 2.60
N ARG A 102 5.07 9.15 1.95
CA ARG A 102 4.65 8.83 0.57
C ARG A 102 5.84 8.90 -0.39
N ARG A 103 6.60 10.00 -0.37
CA ARG A 103 7.78 10.18 -1.23
C ARG A 103 8.87 9.16 -0.90
N ARG A 104 9.12 8.90 0.38
CA ARG A 104 10.12 7.91 0.84
C ARG A 104 9.82 6.50 0.30
N LEU A 105 8.53 6.14 0.22
CA LEU A 105 8.06 4.85 -0.26
C LEU A 105 7.77 4.83 -1.78
N GLY A 106 7.95 5.94 -2.48
CA GLY A 106 7.68 6.05 -3.93
C GLY A 106 6.19 5.92 -4.30
N ILE A 107 5.28 6.24 -3.38
CA ILE A 107 3.83 6.21 -3.61
C ILE A 107 3.42 7.45 -4.42
N SER A 108 2.60 7.30 -5.47
CA SER A 108 2.12 8.44 -6.27
C SER A 108 0.98 9.22 -5.58
N ASP A 109 0.68 10.44 -6.02
CA ASP A 109 -0.34 11.28 -5.33
C ASP A 109 -1.71 10.67 -5.53
N ARG A 110 -1.95 10.20 -6.77
CA ARG A 110 -3.11 9.40 -7.14
C ARG A 110 -3.26 8.14 -6.28
N ASP A 111 -2.17 7.43 -6.00
CA ASP A 111 -2.22 6.23 -5.15
C ASP A 111 -2.52 6.58 -3.69
N HIS A 112 -1.99 7.71 -3.20
CA HIS A 112 -2.33 8.25 -1.88
C HIS A 112 -3.82 8.61 -1.80
N GLU A 113 -4.33 9.44 -2.73
CA GLU A 113 -5.72 9.89 -2.76
C GLU A 113 -6.68 8.70 -2.82
N ARG A 114 -6.46 7.76 -3.74
CA ARG A 114 -7.30 6.57 -3.88
C ARG A 114 -7.29 5.73 -2.60
N LEU A 115 -6.15 5.56 -1.96
CA LEU A 115 -6.05 4.80 -0.71
C LEU A 115 -6.78 5.52 0.45
N LEU A 116 -6.62 6.83 0.54
CA LEU A 116 -7.31 7.67 1.52
C LEU A 116 -8.83 7.58 1.34
N GLU A 117 -9.33 7.71 0.11
CA GLU A 117 -10.75 7.57 -0.21
C GLU A 117 -11.31 6.20 0.17
N GLN A 118 -10.60 5.12 -0.18
CA GLN A 118 -10.99 3.75 0.18
C GLN A 118 -11.09 3.57 1.70
N LEU A 119 -10.12 4.09 2.46
CA LEU A 119 -10.13 4.02 3.92
C LEU A 119 -11.24 4.87 4.53
N LEU A 120 -11.43 6.11 4.07
CA LEU A 120 -12.53 6.96 4.52
C LEU A 120 -13.90 6.33 4.24
N ALA A 121 -14.07 5.68 3.08
CA ALA A 121 -15.29 4.95 2.75
C ALA A 121 -15.54 3.78 3.72
N GLN A 122 -14.50 3.01 4.07
CA GLN A 122 -14.60 1.95 5.09
C GLN A 122 -14.96 2.51 6.47
N TRP A 123 -14.38 3.65 6.84
CA TRP A 123 -14.61 4.28 8.14
C TRP A 123 -16.00 4.87 8.27
N LYS A 124 -16.49 5.50 7.20
CA LYS A 124 -17.86 5.98 7.09
C LYS A 124 -18.87 4.84 7.24
N LYS A 125 -18.59 3.68 6.64
CA LYS A 125 -19.41 2.45 6.84
C LYS A 125 -19.41 1.97 8.30
N GLN A 126 -18.34 2.23 9.05
CA GLN A 126 -18.25 1.95 10.49
C GLN A 126 -18.86 3.05 11.38
N GLY A 127 -19.47 4.10 10.79
CA GLY A 127 -20.06 5.21 11.54
C GLY A 127 -19.06 6.22 12.11
N LYS A 128 -17.77 6.12 11.73
CA LYS A 128 -16.72 7.04 12.17
C LYS A 128 -16.71 8.30 11.30
N ARG A 129 -16.37 9.44 11.90
CA ARG A 129 -16.11 10.71 11.20
C ARG A 129 -14.64 11.07 11.37
N VAL A 130 -14.05 11.60 10.31
CA VAL A 130 -12.67 12.09 10.29
C VAL A 130 -12.71 13.54 9.85
N ASN A 131 -12.06 14.43 10.59
CA ASN A 131 -11.85 15.81 10.19
C ASN A 131 -10.51 15.90 9.46
N ILE A 132 -10.53 16.41 8.24
CA ILE A 132 -9.34 16.58 7.41
C ILE A 132 -9.16 18.08 7.19
N ASP A 133 -8.05 18.64 7.64
CA ASP A 133 -7.72 20.05 7.41
C ASP A 133 -7.38 20.29 5.94
N SER A 134 -7.60 21.51 5.44
CA SER A 134 -7.06 21.90 4.15
C SER A 134 -5.53 21.89 4.20
N PHE A 135 -4.90 21.20 3.25
CA PHE A 135 -3.46 21.10 3.11
C PHE A 135 -3.07 21.42 1.68
N GLU A 136 -2.01 22.21 1.55
CA GLU A 136 -1.36 22.47 0.27
C GLU A 136 -0.02 21.74 0.33
N ALA A 137 0.16 20.76 -0.55
CA ALA A 137 1.39 20.01 -0.61
C ALA A 137 2.57 20.98 -0.89
N PRO A 138 3.72 20.80 -0.22
CA PRO A 138 4.90 21.58 -0.56
C PRO A 138 5.19 21.44 -2.06
N SER A 139 5.44 22.55 -2.75
CA SER A 139 5.98 22.49 -4.09
C SER A 139 7.24 21.63 -4.06
N ASP A 140 7.37 20.69 -4.99
CA ASP A 140 8.59 19.88 -5.12
C ASP A 140 9.77 20.85 -5.23
N GLY A 141 10.53 20.99 -4.14
CA GLY A 141 11.68 21.87 -4.05
C GLY A 141 12.73 21.43 -5.06
N GLY A 142 12.63 21.97 -6.27
CA GLY A 142 13.46 21.64 -7.42
C GLY A 142 13.47 22.73 -8.48
N GLY A 143 13.21 23.98 -8.09
CA GLY A 143 13.55 25.15 -8.90
C GLY A 143 15.01 25.52 -8.69
N VAL A 144 15.93 24.87 -9.43
CA VAL A 144 17.19 25.54 -9.76
C VAL A 144 16.86 26.45 -10.95
N SER A 145 16.36 27.64 -10.64
CA SER A 145 16.44 28.75 -11.58
C SER A 145 17.87 29.27 -11.53
N ALA A 146 18.64 28.95 -12.56
CA ALA A 146 19.85 29.67 -12.95
C ALA A 146 19.57 30.42 -14.24
#